data_AF-A0A6M3JH93-F1
#
_entry.id   AF-A0A6M3JH93-F1
#
_cell.length_a   1.000
_cell.length_b   1.000
_cell.length_c   1.000
_cell.angle_alpha   90.00
_cell.angle_beta   90.00
_cell.angle_gamma   90.00
#
_symmetry.space_group_name_H-M   'P 1'
#
loop_
_entity.id
_entity.type
_entity.pdbx_description
1 polymer ?
#
loop_
_entity_poly.entity_id
_entity_poly.type
_entity_poly.pdbx_seq_one_letter_code
_entity_poly.pdbx_strand_id
1 'polypeptide(L)'
;MVILGSGNYLKTADVSNGDRITFKDAGEWIESTRWKYDDGNPKVDFVIGVEIKGVTKKMRLNKTNRDILVEAYDTDTSDWIGRQAVITIEKVMVGGKRMDCIILSIPADQEEGTANEAPGEGEIPF
;
A
#
# COMPACT_ATOMS: atom_id res chain seq x y z
N MET A 1 20.19 -8.98 -16.18
CA MET A 1 20.89 -8.32 -15.06
C MET A 1 19.95 -8.38 -13.86
N VAL A 2 20.13 -9.37 -12.98
CA VAL A 2 19.25 -9.58 -11.82
C VAL A 2 19.76 -8.71 -10.69
N ILE A 3 19.10 -7.58 -10.44
CA ILE A 3 19.41 -6.74 -9.27
C ILE A 3 18.82 -7.45 -8.05
N LEU A 4 19.58 -8.40 -7.50
CA LEU A 4 19.40 -8.94 -6.13
C LEU A 4 19.79 -7.84 -5.13
N GLY A 5 19.02 -6.76 -5.12
CA GLY A 5 19.14 -5.74 -4.10
C GLY A 5 18.52 -6.28 -2.83
N SER A 6 19.28 -6.33 -1.75
CA SER A 6 18.80 -6.23 -0.37
C SER A 6 17.96 -4.95 -0.27
N GLY A 7 16.73 -5.00 -0.79
CA GLY A 7 15.91 -3.83 -1.06
C GLY A 7 15.65 -3.09 0.23
N ASN A 8 15.63 -1.76 0.14
CA ASN A 8 15.32 -0.86 1.24
C ASN A 8 13.84 -1.00 1.63
N TYR A 9 13.46 -2.17 2.17
CA TYR A 9 12.09 -2.49 2.52
C TYR A 9 11.74 -1.92 3.88
N LEU A 10 10.53 -1.38 4.00
CA LEU A 10 9.98 -0.91 5.28
C LEU A 10 9.79 -2.10 6.22
N LYS A 11 10.37 -2.01 7.42
CA LYS A 11 10.24 -3.01 8.48
C LYS A 11 9.53 -2.41 9.68
N THR A 12 8.91 -3.25 10.50
CA THR A 12 8.32 -2.84 11.78
C THR A 12 9.32 -2.15 12.72
N ALA A 13 10.62 -2.46 12.61
CA ALA A 13 11.68 -1.82 13.38
C ALA A 13 12.00 -0.37 12.93
N ASP A 14 11.61 0.02 11.71
CA ASP A 14 11.86 1.36 11.16
C ASP A 14 10.70 2.34 11.44
N VAL A 15 9.57 1.82 11.92
CA VAL A 15 8.30 2.54 12.03
C VAL A 15 7.73 2.45 13.43
N SER A 16 6.84 3.37 13.76
CA SER A 16 6.13 3.41 15.03
C SER A 16 4.65 3.70 14.80
N ASN A 17 3.82 3.35 15.76
CA ASN A 17 2.38 3.65 15.71
C ASN A 17 2.16 5.15 15.57
N GLY A 18 1.37 5.55 14.57
CA GLY A 18 1.12 6.95 14.26
C GLY A 18 2.08 7.57 13.24
N ASP A 19 3.11 6.86 12.79
CA ASP A 19 3.96 7.36 11.70
C ASP A 19 3.15 7.52 10.42
N ARG A 20 3.35 8.63 9.71
CA ARG A 20 2.73 8.90 8.40
C ARG A 20 3.68 8.48 7.28
N ILE A 21 3.15 7.79 6.29
CA ILE A 21 3.83 7.46 5.04
C ILE A 21 3.15 8.14 3.87
N THR A 22 3.93 8.53 2.87
CA THR A 22 3.41 9.07 1.60
C THR A 22 3.75 8.12 0.47
N PHE A 23 2.78 7.73 -0.35
CA PHE A 23 3.04 6.89 -1.51
C PHE A 23 3.74 7.70 -2.61
N LYS A 24 4.78 7.13 -3.21
CA LYS A 24 5.61 7.81 -4.24
C LYS A 24 5.53 7.17 -5.61
N ASP A 25 5.02 5.96 -5.71
CA ASP A 25 4.79 5.26 -6.98
C ASP A 25 3.48 4.47 -6.92
N ALA A 26 3.03 3.99 -8.08
CA ALA A 26 1.82 3.19 -8.24
C ALA A 26 2.01 1.71 -7.87
N GLY A 27 3.20 1.34 -7.41
CA GLY A 27 3.59 -0.03 -7.10
C GLY A 27 3.80 -0.95 -8.31
N GLU A 28 4.36 -2.12 -8.03
CA GLU A 28 4.68 -3.18 -8.96
C GLU A 28 4.37 -4.55 -8.35
N TRP A 29 3.83 -5.46 -9.17
CA TRP A 29 3.71 -6.86 -8.79
C TRP A 29 5.04 -7.56 -9.04
N ILE A 30 5.69 -8.02 -7.96
CA ILE A 30 6.96 -8.72 -8.04
C ILE A 30 6.80 -10.17 -7.61
N GLU A 31 7.57 -11.06 -8.22
CA GLU A 31 7.64 -12.46 -7.78
C GLU A 31 8.30 -12.54 -6.40
N SER A 32 7.60 -13.19 -5.47
CA SER A 32 8.06 -13.41 -4.11
C SER A 32 9.19 -14.42 -4.14
N THR A 33 10.39 -13.95 -3.82
CA THR A 33 11.56 -14.80 -3.64
C THR A 33 11.49 -15.69 -2.40
N ARG A 34 10.52 -15.43 -1.51
CA ARG A 34 10.41 -16.07 -0.19
C ARG A 34 9.31 -17.12 -0.10
N TRP A 35 8.29 -17.04 -0.96
CA TRP A 35 7.11 -17.90 -0.89
C TRP A 35 6.75 -18.44 -2.27
N LYS A 36 6.60 -19.75 -2.36
CA LYS A 36 6.05 -20.44 -3.53
C LYS A 36 4.70 -21.05 -3.17
N TYR A 37 3.84 -21.21 -4.15
CA TYR A 37 2.67 -22.06 -4.06
C TYR A 37 3.10 -23.54 -4.11
N ASP A 38 2.21 -24.44 -3.71
CA ASP A 38 2.46 -25.89 -3.69
C ASP A 38 2.69 -26.46 -5.10
N ASP A 39 2.26 -25.75 -6.13
CA ASP A 39 2.49 -26.05 -7.55
C ASP A 39 3.89 -25.62 -8.05
N GLY A 40 4.70 -25.00 -7.19
CA GLY A 40 6.04 -24.51 -7.51
C GLY A 40 6.10 -23.09 -8.08
N ASN A 41 4.96 -22.45 -8.38
CA ASN A 41 4.91 -21.08 -8.89
C ASN A 41 5.22 -20.07 -7.77
N PRO A 42 5.99 -19.01 -8.05
CA PRO A 42 6.24 -17.96 -7.07
C PRO A 42 4.94 -17.23 -6.72
N LYS A 43 4.73 -16.93 -5.43
CA LYS A 43 3.66 -16.01 -5.04
C LYS A 43 3.98 -14.63 -5.56
N VAL A 44 2.99 -13.84 -5.97
CA VAL A 44 3.21 -12.44 -6.33
C VAL A 44 2.96 -11.54 -5.12
N ASP A 45 3.94 -10.70 -4.80
CA ASP A 45 3.84 -9.67 -3.79
C ASP A 45 3.63 -8.32 -4.48
N PHE A 46 2.67 -7.53 -4.02
CA PHE A 46 2.51 -6.15 -4.49
C PHE A 46 3.40 -5.23 -3.66
N VAL A 47 4.29 -4.50 -4.33
CA VAL A 47 5.30 -3.64 -3.70
C VAL A 47 5.11 -2.22 -4.16
N ILE A 48 5.05 -1.29 -3.22
CA ILE A 48 4.87 0.13 -3.47
C ILE A 48 5.99 0.94 -2.80
N GLY A 49 6.45 2.00 -3.45
CA GLY A 49 7.38 2.97 -2.89
C GLY A 49 6.67 3.92 -1.95
N VAL A 50 7.18 4.03 -0.73
CA VAL A 50 6.66 4.90 0.32
C VAL A 50 7.78 5.76 0.88
N GLU A 51 7.48 7.02 1.16
CA GLU A 51 8.38 7.91 1.88
C GLU A 51 7.93 8.03 3.33
N ILE A 52 8.87 7.83 4.23
CA ILE A 52 8.68 7.97 5.67
C ILE A 52 9.87 8.75 6.22
N LYS A 53 9.60 9.81 7.00
CA LYS A 53 10.66 10.64 7.63
C LYS A 53 11.73 11.12 6.64
N GLY A 54 11.32 11.43 5.40
CA GLY A 54 12.22 11.88 4.32
C GLY A 54 13.06 10.77 3.66
N VAL A 55 12.80 9.50 3.97
CA VAL A 55 13.50 8.35 3.37
C VAL A 55 12.51 7.53 2.55
N THR A 56 12.82 7.34 1.26
CA THR A 56 12.06 6.45 0.38
C THR A 56 12.44 5.00 0.63
N LYS A 57 11.44 4.17 0.93
CA LYS A 57 11.54 2.73 1.12
C LYS A 57 10.49 2.00 0.27
N LYS A 58 10.72 0.72 -0.01
CA LYS A 58 9.73 -0.16 -0.63
C LYS A 58 8.87 -0.82 0.46
N MET A 59 7.57 -0.91 0.28
CA MET A 59 6.66 -1.58 1.20
C MET A 59 5.93 -2.70 0.47
N ARG A 60 5.90 -3.90 1.07
CA ARG A 60 5.04 -4.99 0.62
C ARG A 60 3.66 -4.79 1.22
N LEU A 61 2.65 -4.64 0.37
CA LEU A 61 1.27 -4.58 0.83
C LEU A 61 0.72 -5.98 1.01
N ASN A 62 0.33 -6.29 2.24
CA ASN A 62 -0.51 -7.46 2.51
C ASN A 62 -1.93 -7.22 1.99
N LYS A 63 -2.76 -8.26 1.97
CA LYS A 63 -4.14 -8.15 1.47
C LYS A 63 -4.94 -7.07 2.21
N THR A 64 -4.90 -7.07 3.54
CA THR A 64 -5.61 -6.10 4.39
C THR A 64 -5.26 -4.65 4.04
N ASN A 65 -3.99 -4.33 3.89
CA ASN A 65 -3.55 -2.98 3.55
C ASN A 65 -3.98 -2.57 2.15
N ARG A 66 -3.98 -3.50 1.18
CA ARG A 66 -4.52 -3.20 -0.15
C ARG A 66 -6.01 -2.94 -0.10
N ASP A 67 -6.76 -3.78 0.62
CA ASP A 67 -8.22 -3.62 0.74
C ASP A 67 -8.56 -2.25 1.35
N ILE A 68 -7.82 -1.81 2.38
CA ILE A 68 -7.98 -0.48 2.99
C ILE A 68 -7.67 0.65 1.99
N LEU A 69 -6.60 0.53 1.21
CA LEU A 69 -6.25 1.56 0.22
C LEU A 69 -7.23 1.59 -0.95
N VAL A 70 -7.72 0.44 -1.39
CA VAL A 70 -8.74 0.35 -2.45
C VAL A 70 -10.07 0.92 -1.97
N GLU A 71 -10.46 0.67 -0.73
CA GLU A 71 -11.67 1.26 -0.14
C GLU A 71 -11.57 2.79 -0.05
N ALA A 72 -10.38 3.31 0.20
CA ALA A 72 -10.14 4.74 0.40
C ALA A 72 -9.85 5.54 -0.87
N TYR A 73 -9.12 4.95 -1.82
CA TYR A 73 -8.55 5.63 -2.99
C TYR A 73 -8.87 4.91 -4.31
N ASP A 74 -9.80 3.96 -4.29
CA ASP A 74 -10.14 3.10 -5.44
C ASP A 74 -8.99 2.16 -5.88
N THR A 75 -9.28 1.38 -6.91
CA THR A 75 -8.43 0.35 -7.49
C THR A 75 -7.32 0.90 -8.38
N ASP A 76 -7.38 2.17 -8.80
CA ASP A 76 -6.31 2.80 -9.58
C ASP A 76 -5.16 3.21 -8.66
N THR A 77 -4.09 2.44 -8.71
CA THR A 77 -2.91 2.67 -7.87
C THR A 77 -2.15 3.94 -8.24
N SER A 78 -2.43 4.54 -9.41
CA SER A 78 -1.89 5.83 -9.81
C SER A 78 -2.41 6.96 -8.92
N ASP A 79 -3.67 6.86 -8.48
CA ASP A 79 -4.32 7.85 -7.62
C ASP A 79 -3.84 7.78 -6.17
N TRP A 80 -3.10 6.73 -5.82
CA TRP A 80 -2.48 6.59 -4.52
C TRP A 80 -1.25 7.49 -4.38
N ILE A 81 -0.60 7.86 -5.50
CA ILE A 81 0.63 8.66 -5.48
C ILE A 81 0.37 10.02 -4.84
N GLY A 82 1.16 10.36 -3.82
CA GLY A 82 1.01 11.59 -3.03
C GLY A 82 -0.02 11.49 -1.90
N ARG A 83 -0.84 10.43 -1.85
CA ARG A 83 -1.73 10.16 -0.70
C ARG A 83 -0.92 9.70 0.51
N GLN A 84 -1.53 9.84 1.69
CA GLN A 84 -0.89 9.52 2.95
C GLN A 84 -1.64 8.42 3.70
N ALA A 85 -0.90 7.51 4.31
CA ALA A 85 -1.43 6.53 5.25
C ALA A 85 -0.73 6.64 6.60
N VAL A 86 -1.43 6.30 7.67
CA VAL A 86 -0.90 6.17 9.02
C VAL A 86 -0.56 4.70 9.27
N ILE A 87 0.60 4.47 9.87
CA ILE A 87 1.05 3.14 10.26
C ILE A 87 0.56 2.80 11.67
N THR A 88 0.00 1.61 11.80
CA THR A 88 -0.27 0.95 13.07
C THR A 88 0.41 -0.42 13.06
N ILE A 89 1.10 -0.76 14.14
CA ILE A 89 1.74 -2.04 14.35
C ILE A 89 0.80 -2.89 15.19
N GLU A 90 0.26 -3.94 14.58
CA GLU A 90 -0.62 -4.90 15.25
C GLU A 90 0.00 -6.29 15.32
N LYS A 91 -0.30 -7.01 16.40
CA LYS A 91 0.06 -8.41 16.56
C LYS A 91 -0.97 -9.29 15.89
N VAL A 92 -0.64 -9.77 14.70
CA VAL A 92 -1.51 -10.65 13.91
C VAL A 92 -0.94 -12.07 13.87
N MET A 93 -1.82 -13.05 13.70
CA MET A 93 -1.42 -14.45 13.53
C MET A 93 -1.16 -14.72 12.05
N VAL A 94 0.07 -15.07 11.69
CA VAL A 94 0.45 -15.42 10.32
C VAL A 94 1.10 -16.80 10.34
N GLY A 95 0.46 -17.77 9.68
CA GLY A 95 0.96 -19.16 9.64
C GLY A 95 1.10 -19.80 11.02
N GLY A 96 0.14 -19.54 11.93
CA GLY A 96 0.15 -20.08 13.29
C GLY A 96 1.13 -19.41 14.26
N LYS A 97 1.88 -18.38 13.83
CA LYS A 97 2.79 -17.60 14.67
C LYS A 97 2.27 -16.18 14.85
N ARG A 98 2.34 -15.65 16.07
CA ARG A 98 2.08 -14.22 16.33
C ARG A 98 3.28 -13.40 15.86
N MET A 99 3.05 -12.45 14.96
CA MET A 99 4.07 -11.53 14.49
C MET A 99 3.51 -10.11 14.41
N ASP A 100 4.40 -9.14 14.61
CA ASP A 100 4.07 -7.72 14.43
C ASP A 100 3.93 -7.44 12.93
N CYS A 101 2.80 -6.86 12.53
CA CYS A 101 2.51 -6.49 11.15
C CYS A 101 2.16 -5.01 11.07
N ILE A 102 2.57 -4.41 9.96
CA ILE A 102 2.20 -3.05 9.61
C ILE A 102 0.80 -3.09 9.01
N ILE A 103 -0.14 -2.44 9.70
CA ILE A 103 -1.49 -2.14 9.25
C ILE A 103 -1.55 -0.68 8.86
N LEU A 104 -2.10 -0.39 7.68
CA LEU A 104 -2.32 0.99 7.24
C LEU A 104 -3.71 1.45 7.68
N SER A 105 -3.82 2.71 8.05
CA SER A 105 -5.10 3.40 8.22
C SER A 105 -5.07 4.73 7.48
N ILE A 106 -6.24 5.19 7.05
CA ILE A 106 -6.36 6.48 6.36
C ILE A 106 -6.47 7.56 7.44
N PRO A 107 -5.63 8.60 7.40
CA PRO A 107 -5.79 9.73 8.30
C PRO A 107 -7.12 10.44 8.00
N ALA A 108 -7.89 10.79 9.05
CA ALA A 108 -9.19 11.46 8.90
C ALA A 108 -9.12 12.76 8.08
N ASP A 109 -7.95 13.40 8.03
CA ASP A 109 -7.68 14.57 7.18
C ASP A 109 -7.59 14.28 5.67
N GLN A 110 -7.71 13.02 5.23
CA GLN A 110 -7.69 12.63 3.81
C GLN A 110 -8.98 11.96 3.31
N GLU A 111 -10.03 11.85 4.13
CA GLU A 111 -11.33 11.30 3.71
C GLU A 111 -12.11 12.24 2.76
N GLU A 112 -11.73 13.53 2.67
CA GLU A 112 -12.30 14.48 1.71
C GLU A 112 -11.47 14.53 0.42
N GLY A 113 -11.73 13.61 -0.51
CA GLY A 113 -10.91 13.56 -1.74
C GLY A 113 -11.46 12.87 -2.98
N THR A 114 -12.69 12.37 -2.97
CA THR A 114 -13.36 11.83 -4.18
C THR A 114 -14.83 12.22 -4.20
N ALA A 115 -15.10 13.52 -4.24
CA ALA A 115 -16.34 14.05 -4.81
C ALA A 115 -15.97 14.69 -6.15
N ASN A 116 -15.53 13.88 -7.12
CA ASN A 116 -15.56 14.35 -8.50
C ASN A 116 -17.02 14.30 -8.96
N GLU A 117 -17.58 15.49 -8.96
CA GLU A 117 -18.78 15.95 -9.62
C GLU A 117 -19.14 15.10 -10.84
N ALA A 118 -20.40 14.63 -10.86
CA ALA A 118 -21.02 14.14 -12.08
C ALA A 118 -20.86 15.21 -13.18
N PRO A 119 -20.52 14.84 -14.43
CA PRO A 119 -20.63 15.79 -15.52
C PRO A 119 -22.12 16.07 -15.75
N GLY A 120 -22.62 17.12 -15.11
CA GLY A 120 -23.80 17.83 -15.53
C GLY A 120 -23.41 18.70 -16.71
N GLU A 121 -23.91 18.35 -17.89
CA GLU A 121 -24.18 19.20 -19.07
C GLU A 121 -24.53 18.27 -20.24
N GLY A 122 -25.67 18.38 -20.93
CA GLY A 122 -26.73 19.35 -20.82
C GLY A 122 -27.98 18.87 -21.56
N GLU A 123 -29.11 19.44 -21.17
CA GLU A 123 -30.32 19.46 -21.98
C GLU A 123 -29.96 20.04 -23.36
N ILE A 124 -30.25 19.29 -24.42
CA ILE A 124 -30.39 19.84 -25.77
C ILE A 124 -31.83 20.33 -25.91
N PRO A 125 -32.09 21.65 -25.92
CA PRO A 125 -33.38 22.17 -26.37
C PRO A 125 -33.42 22.23 -27.90
N PHE A 126 -34.64 21.97 -28.42
CA PHE A 126 -35.16 22.07 -29.79
C PHE A 126 -35.12 20.79 -30.65
#